data_AF-A0A6M3LWI6-F1
#
_entry.id   AF-A0A6M3LWI6-F1
#
_cell.length_a   1.000
_cell.length_b   1.000
_cell.length_c   1.000
_cell.angle_alpha   90.00
_cell.angle_beta   90.00
_cell.angle_gamma   90.00
#
_symmetry.space_group_name_H-M   'P 1'
#
loop_
_entity.id
_entity.type
_entity.pdbx_description
1 polymer ?
#
loop_
_entity_poly.entity_id
_entity_poly.type
_entity_poly.pdbx_seq_one_letter_code
_entity_poly.pdbx_strand_id
1 'polypeptide(L)'
;MGYGFDDSVKDSEHIIGNFIQVTKETAIAAGRFIKELSAGTTDNGYEYLDVIVEDDKEASAKKRYFKPVMGDILKTKVELENAESKFSRVVANISRRFLGESYTLPKMPTFLEFVNKIIADIGDKYKDVELRVKVVLDKNDFPTLPNYAPIFELASVPQGESKLKIASFDKVESTGRASTVEPDSFDEGHNPLWGTESSTISS
;
A
#
# COMPACT_ATOMS: atom_id res chain seq x y z
N MET A 1 -29.17 -49.08 -8.50
CA MET A 1 -28.80 -48.18 -7.39
C MET A 1 -27.65 -47.34 -7.89
N GLY A 2 -27.92 -46.08 -8.22
CA GLY A 2 -26.94 -45.15 -8.76
C GLY A 2 -26.22 -44.46 -7.61
N TYR A 3 -24.89 -44.50 -7.62
CA TYR A 3 -24.07 -43.64 -6.78
C TYR A 3 -23.75 -42.38 -7.59
N GLY A 4 -24.50 -41.32 -7.29
CA GLY A 4 -24.20 -39.98 -7.75
C GLY A 4 -22.95 -39.49 -7.01
N PHE A 5 -21.94 -39.11 -7.78
CA PHE A 5 -20.92 -38.19 -7.29
C PHE A 5 -21.61 -36.85 -7.11
N ASP A 6 -21.70 -36.41 -5.85
CA ASP A 6 -22.15 -35.08 -5.48
C ASP A 6 -21.04 -34.11 -5.87
N ASP A 7 -21.13 -33.58 -7.10
CA ASP A 7 -20.38 -32.42 -7.56
C ASP A 7 -20.89 -31.19 -6.78
N SER A 8 -20.40 -31.03 -5.55
CA SER A 8 -20.61 -29.82 -4.76
C SER A 8 -19.32 -29.38 -4.07
N VAL A 9 -18.22 -29.34 -4.82
CA VAL A 9 -17.19 -28.34 -4.52
C VAL A 9 -17.65 -27.08 -5.24
N LYS A 10 -18.43 -26.26 -4.52
CA LYS A 10 -18.74 -24.91 -4.94
C LYS A 10 -17.44 -24.24 -5.31
N ASP A 11 -17.32 -23.85 -6.57
CA ASP A 11 -16.32 -22.92 -7.07
C ASP A 11 -16.15 -21.82 -6.01
N SER A 12 -15.04 -21.87 -5.29
CA SER A 12 -14.53 -20.70 -4.62
C SER A 12 -14.15 -19.77 -5.75
N GLU A 13 -15.08 -18.91 -6.16
CA GLU A 13 -14.83 -17.76 -7.00
C GLU A 13 -13.65 -17.03 -6.39
N HIS A 14 -12.46 -17.32 -6.91
CA HIS A 14 -11.32 -16.45 -6.74
C HIS A 14 -11.78 -15.12 -7.31
N ILE A 15 -12.01 -14.17 -6.42
CA ILE A 15 -12.16 -12.77 -6.77
C ILE A 15 -10.85 -12.42 -7.49
N ILE A 16 -10.84 -12.51 -8.81
CA ILE A 16 -9.82 -11.87 -9.63
C ILE A 16 -10.12 -10.40 -9.40
N GLY A 17 -9.46 -9.82 -8.38
CA GLY A 17 -9.74 -8.47 -7.91
C GLY A 17 -9.76 -7.51 -9.10
N ASN A 18 -10.82 -6.72 -9.20
CA ASN A 18 -10.78 -5.56 -10.07
C ASN A 18 -9.65 -4.67 -9.54
N PHE A 19 -8.61 -4.46 -10.34
CA PHE A 19 -7.41 -3.73 -9.94
C PHE A 19 -7.46 -2.33 -10.55
N ILE A 20 -7.06 -1.32 -9.77
CA ILE A 20 -6.97 0.05 -10.30
C ILE A 20 -6.02 0.05 -11.50
N GLN A 21 -6.51 0.46 -12.67
CA GLN A 21 -5.68 0.59 -13.86
C GLN A 21 -4.74 1.79 -13.68
N VAL A 22 -3.44 1.54 -13.83
CA VAL A 22 -2.40 2.57 -13.71
C VAL A 22 -1.85 2.90 -15.10
N THR A 23 -2.12 4.12 -15.55
CA THR A 23 -1.52 4.76 -16.72
C THR A 23 -0.97 6.12 -16.31
N LYS A 24 -0.31 6.85 -17.23
CA LYS A 24 0.14 8.22 -16.97
C LYS A 24 -1.02 9.16 -16.58
N GLU A 25 -2.20 8.91 -17.10
CA GLU A 25 -3.42 9.70 -16.87
C GLU A 25 -4.13 9.30 -15.57
N THR A 26 -4.09 8.02 -15.20
CA THR A 26 -4.83 7.50 -14.03
C THR A 26 -3.97 7.30 -12.79
N ALA A 27 -2.63 7.43 -12.89
CA ALA A 27 -1.73 7.26 -11.75
C ALA A 27 -2.03 8.26 -10.63
N ILE A 28 -2.52 9.47 -10.93
CA ILE A 28 -3.08 10.40 -9.95
C ILE A 28 -4.51 10.72 -10.37
N ALA A 29 -5.49 10.19 -9.65
CA ALA A 29 -6.91 10.38 -9.99
C ALA A 29 -7.74 10.64 -8.73
N ALA A 30 -8.79 11.46 -8.89
CA ALA A 30 -9.89 11.60 -7.93
C ALA A 30 -10.85 10.39 -8.02
N GLY A 31 -11.97 10.41 -7.30
CA GLY A 31 -12.93 9.30 -7.29
C GLY A 31 -12.43 8.04 -6.57
N ARG A 32 -11.47 8.19 -5.64
CA ARG A 32 -10.90 7.07 -4.86
C ARG A 32 -11.17 7.25 -3.37
N PHE A 33 -11.30 6.14 -2.66
CA PHE A 33 -11.69 6.09 -1.26
C PHE A 33 -10.77 5.14 -0.50
N ILE A 34 -10.58 5.38 0.80
CA ILE A 34 -9.96 4.36 1.65
C ILE A 34 -11.03 3.31 1.95
N LYS A 35 -10.77 2.07 1.53
CA LYS A 35 -11.59 0.91 1.85
C LYS A 35 -11.30 0.44 3.28
N GLU A 36 -10.02 0.27 3.60
CA GLU A 36 -9.58 -0.31 4.85
C GLU A 36 -8.23 0.24 5.31
N LEU A 37 -8.12 0.46 6.61
CA LEU A 37 -6.86 0.63 7.33
C LEU A 37 -6.77 -0.46 8.39
N SER A 38 -5.71 -1.27 8.34
CA SER A 38 -5.50 -2.34 9.31
C SER A 38 -4.03 -2.45 9.69
N ALA A 39 -3.75 -3.02 10.85
CA ALA A 39 -2.41 -3.25 11.33
C ALA A 39 -2.30 -4.66 11.90
N GLY A 40 -1.12 -5.24 11.81
CA GLY A 40 -0.91 -6.60 12.29
C GLY A 40 0.55 -7.02 12.23
N THR A 41 0.74 -8.30 12.47
CA THR A 41 2.04 -8.96 12.42
C THR A 41 1.93 -10.12 11.45
N THR A 42 2.91 -10.29 10.57
CA THR A 42 3.00 -11.49 9.73
C THR A 42 3.41 -12.70 10.57
N ASP A 43 3.27 -13.90 10.01
CA ASP A 43 3.69 -15.15 10.68
C ASP A 43 5.20 -15.13 11.04
N ASN A 44 6.00 -14.42 10.23
CA ASN A 44 7.43 -14.21 10.45
C ASN A 44 7.76 -13.06 11.42
N GLY A 45 6.77 -12.50 12.12
CA GLY A 45 6.98 -11.49 13.15
C GLY A 45 7.13 -10.05 12.64
N TYR A 46 6.91 -9.78 11.35
CA TYR A 46 7.02 -8.42 10.82
C TYR A 46 5.75 -7.63 11.06
N GLU A 47 5.85 -6.56 11.84
CA GLU A 47 4.76 -5.63 12.12
C GLU A 47 4.49 -4.72 10.90
N TYR A 48 3.22 -4.45 10.59
CA TYR A 48 2.81 -3.68 9.42
C TYR A 48 1.56 -2.82 9.63
N LEU A 49 1.39 -1.86 8.71
CA LEU A 49 0.17 -1.08 8.45
C LEU A 49 -0.27 -1.33 7.00
N ASP A 50 -1.48 -1.84 6.80
CA ASP A 50 -2.13 -1.98 5.50
C ASP A 50 -3.02 -0.77 5.21
N VAL A 51 -2.90 -0.26 3.99
CA VAL A 51 -3.78 0.76 3.42
C VAL A 51 -4.36 0.21 2.13
N ILE A 52 -5.67 0.06 2.09
CA ILE A 52 -6.41 -0.39 0.91
C ILE A 52 -7.25 0.77 0.41
N VAL A 53 -7.07 1.12 -0.86
CA VAL A 53 -7.92 2.11 -1.55
C VAL A 53 -8.72 1.43 -2.64
N GLU A 54 -9.89 1.99 -2.92
CA GLU A 54 -10.75 1.57 -4.02
C GLU A 54 -11.23 2.78 -4.83
N ASP A 55 -11.60 2.55 -6.09
CA ASP A 55 -12.26 3.53 -6.93
C ASP A 55 -13.78 3.30 -7.01
N ASP A 56 -14.47 4.15 -7.76
CA ASP A 56 -15.92 4.10 -8.00
C ASP A 56 -16.39 2.84 -8.75
N LYS A 57 -15.46 2.05 -9.30
CA LYS A 57 -15.71 0.77 -9.98
C LYS A 57 -15.32 -0.43 -9.12
N GLU A 58 -15.13 -0.20 -7.82
CA GLU A 58 -14.69 -1.21 -6.84
C GLU A 58 -13.31 -1.80 -7.18
N ALA A 59 -12.53 -1.12 -8.03
CA ALA A 59 -11.19 -1.54 -8.35
C ALA A 59 -10.24 -1.09 -7.24
N SER A 60 -9.34 -1.97 -6.80
CA SER A 60 -8.52 -1.72 -5.60
C SER A 60 -7.02 -1.61 -5.88
N ALA A 61 -6.34 -0.92 -4.96
CA ALA A 61 -4.89 -0.96 -4.81
C ALA A 61 -4.57 -1.08 -3.32
N LYS A 62 -3.63 -1.97 -2.99
CA LYS A 62 -3.21 -2.23 -1.61
C LYS A 62 -1.77 -1.80 -1.41
N LYS A 63 -1.47 -1.34 -0.21
CA LYS A 63 -0.09 -1.19 0.25
C LYS A 63 0.08 -1.63 1.69
N ARG A 64 1.04 -2.54 1.89
CA ARG A 64 1.59 -2.88 3.19
C ARG A 64 2.84 -2.06 3.50
N TYR A 65 2.81 -1.34 4.61
CA TYR A 65 3.94 -0.58 5.16
C TYR A 65 4.50 -1.31 6.38
N PHE A 66 5.66 -1.91 6.24
CA PHE A 66 6.33 -2.61 7.32
C PHE A 66 7.07 -1.66 8.26
N LYS A 67 7.17 -2.06 9.53
CA LYS A 67 8.07 -1.42 10.50
C LYS A 67 9.51 -1.42 9.97
N PRO A 68 10.17 -0.25 9.90
CA PRO A 68 11.59 -0.19 9.64
C PRO A 68 12.37 -0.89 10.76
N VAL A 69 13.21 -1.84 10.38
CA VAL A 69 14.09 -2.59 11.31
C VAL A 69 15.48 -2.69 10.71
N MET A 70 16.51 -2.64 11.57
CA MET A 70 17.87 -2.96 11.14
C MET A 70 17.93 -4.41 10.69
N GLY A 71 18.69 -4.68 9.63
CA GLY A 71 18.83 -6.02 9.08
C GLY A 71 19.57 -6.03 7.75
N ASP A 72 19.30 -7.04 6.93
CA ASP A 72 19.98 -7.23 5.65
C ASP A 72 19.79 -6.07 4.66
N ILE A 73 18.67 -5.34 4.81
CA ILE A 73 18.28 -4.24 3.94
C ILE A 73 18.74 -2.89 4.52
N LEU A 74 18.42 -2.63 5.80
CA LEU A 74 18.82 -1.40 6.49
C LEU A 74 20.03 -1.72 7.36
N LYS A 75 21.22 -1.42 6.84
CA LYS A 75 22.50 -1.81 7.45
C LYS A 75 23.07 -0.74 8.37
N THR A 76 22.64 0.51 8.19
CA THR A 76 23.14 1.66 8.95
C THR A 76 22.02 2.36 9.72
N LYS A 77 22.40 3.01 10.83
CA LYS A 77 21.48 3.84 11.62
C LYS A 77 20.84 4.96 10.79
N VAL A 78 21.61 5.54 9.87
CA VAL A 78 21.14 6.62 8.98
C VAL A 78 20.05 6.11 8.03
N GLU A 79 20.21 4.91 7.47
CA GLU A 79 19.17 4.29 6.62
C GLU A 79 17.91 3.97 7.42
N LEU A 80 18.05 3.49 8.65
CA LEU A 80 16.92 3.25 9.55
C LEU A 80 16.17 4.56 9.84
N GLU A 81 16.86 5.60 10.30
CA GLU A 81 16.26 6.91 10.61
C GLU A 81 15.54 7.50 9.37
N ASN A 82 16.13 7.33 8.19
CA ASN A 82 15.51 7.76 6.93
C ASN A 82 14.25 6.96 6.60
N ALA A 83 14.25 5.65 6.82
CA ALA A 83 13.08 4.79 6.63
C ALA A 83 11.96 5.12 7.62
N GLU A 84 12.29 5.31 8.90
CA GLU A 84 11.36 5.76 9.95
C GLU A 84 10.77 7.14 9.63
N SER A 85 11.59 8.07 9.13
CA SER A 85 11.14 9.40 8.69
C SER A 85 10.19 9.33 7.51
N LYS A 86 10.49 8.49 6.49
CA LYS A 86 9.59 8.26 5.35
C LYS A 86 8.25 7.68 5.80
N PHE A 87 8.28 6.65 6.64
CA PHE A 87 7.08 6.04 7.20
C PHE A 87 6.26 7.06 8.01
N SER A 88 6.91 7.82 8.89
CA SER A 88 6.25 8.87 9.70
C SER A 88 5.57 9.93 8.83
N ARG A 89 6.17 10.29 7.69
CA ARG A 89 5.55 11.22 6.72
C ARG A 89 4.32 10.63 6.05
N VAL A 90 4.33 9.33 5.73
CA VAL A 90 3.16 8.62 5.18
C VAL A 90 2.03 8.60 6.21
N VAL A 91 2.32 8.18 7.44
CA VAL A 91 1.32 8.14 8.52
C VAL A 91 0.79 9.54 8.85
N ALA A 92 1.65 10.57 8.82
CA ALA A 92 1.21 11.96 8.97
C ALA A 92 0.32 12.42 7.80
N ASN A 93 0.64 12.03 6.56
CA ASN A 93 -0.21 12.32 5.42
C ASN A 93 -1.57 11.64 5.53
N ILE A 94 -1.63 10.39 6.01
CA ILE A 94 -2.90 9.67 6.23
C ILE A 94 -3.72 10.37 7.33
N SER A 95 -3.14 10.47 8.53
CA SER A 95 -3.87 10.95 9.71
C SER A 95 -4.34 12.40 9.57
N ARG A 96 -3.50 13.32 9.10
CA ARG A 96 -3.86 14.76 9.00
C ARG A 96 -4.95 15.05 7.98
N ARG A 97 -5.18 14.16 7.00
CA ARG A 97 -6.25 14.35 6.02
C ARG A 97 -7.63 14.16 6.64
N PHE A 98 -7.73 13.37 7.70
CA PHE A 98 -9.00 13.09 8.40
C PHE A 98 -9.09 13.76 9.78
N LEU A 99 -7.93 14.07 10.38
CA LEU A 99 -7.84 14.65 11.73
C LEU A 99 -7.45 16.14 11.73
N GLY A 100 -7.10 16.68 10.56
CA GLY A 100 -6.66 18.06 10.38
C GLY A 100 -5.14 18.23 10.46
N GLU A 101 -4.63 19.30 9.85
CA GLU A 101 -3.19 19.59 9.76
C GLU A 101 -2.53 19.87 11.12
N SER A 102 -3.31 20.26 12.14
CA SER A 102 -2.84 20.43 13.53
C SER A 102 -2.64 19.11 14.27
N TYR A 103 -3.07 17.98 13.71
CA TYR A 103 -2.90 16.68 14.35
C TYR A 103 -1.42 16.32 14.49
N THR A 104 -1.05 15.97 15.72
CA THR A 104 0.30 15.55 16.10
C THR A 104 0.31 14.05 16.30
N LEU A 105 1.27 13.38 15.67
CA LEU A 105 1.43 11.93 15.79
C LEU A 105 1.69 11.55 17.27
N PRO A 106 0.97 10.56 17.81
CA PRO A 106 1.14 10.11 19.19
C PRO A 106 2.50 9.43 19.34
N LYS A 107 3.08 9.54 20.54
CA LYS A 107 4.27 8.78 20.92
C LYS A 107 3.80 7.50 21.62
N MET A 108 3.99 6.36 20.97
CA MET A 108 3.64 5.05 21.53
C MET A 108 4.92 4.20 21.68
N PRO A 109 4.97 3.28 22.66
CA PRO A 109 6.16 2.49 22.95
C PRO A 109 6.47 1.42 21.89
N THR A 110 5.44 0.93 21.19
CA THR A 110 5.58 -0.08 20.14
C THR A 110 5.02 0.40 18.81
N PHE A 111 5.50 -0.18 17.71
CA PHE A 111 5.02 0.16 16.37
C PHE A 111 3.53 -0.17 16.22
N LEU A 112 3.09 -1.35 16.67
CA LEU A 112 1.68 -1.74 16.61
C LEU A 112 0.78 -0.80 17.42
N GLU A 113 1.18 -0.43 18.64
CA GLU A 113 0.42 0.56 19.41
C GLU A 113 0.37 1.91 18.70
N PHE A 114 1.47 2.33 18.06
CA PHE A 114 1.51 3.55 17.26
C PHE A 114 0.50 3.50 16.11
N VAL A 115 0.55 2.49 15.25
CA VAL A 115 -0.36 2.42 14.09
C VAL A 115 -1.80 2.16 14.50
N ASN A 116 -2.06 1.31 15.50
CA ASN A 116 -3.41 1.08 16.01
C ASN A 116 -4.00 2.34 16.63
N LYS A 117 -3.20 3.15 17.33
CA LYS A 117 -3.66 4.43 17.86
C LYS A 117 -4.05 5.39 16.75
N ILE A 118 -3.28 5.45 15.65
CA ILE A 118 -3.63 6.25 14.48
C ILE A 118 -4.93 5.77 13.85
N ILE A 119 -5.08 4.46 13.62
CA ILE A 119 -6.30 3.87 13.05
C ILE A 119 -7.51 4.19 13.93
N ALA A 120 -7.37 4.05 15.25
CA ALA A 120 -8.42 4.37 16.21
C ALA A 120 -8.76 5.87 16.24
N ASP A 121 -7.78 6.76 16.14
CA ASP A 121 -8.00 8.21 16.11
C ASP A 121 -8.73 8.65 14.83
N ILE A 122 -8.36 8.06 13.69
CA ILE A 122 -9.06 8.25 12.41
C ILE A 122 -10.49 7.71 12.53
N GLY A 123 -10.65 6.50 13.08
CA GLY A 123 -11.93 5.81 13.18
C GLY A 123 -12.62 5.76 11.82
N ASP A 124 -13.90 6.13 11.79
CA ASP A 124 -14.73 6.11 10.58
C ASP A 124 -14.63 7.38 9.73
N LYS A 125 -13.75 8.33 10.07
CA LYS A 125 -13.67 9.64 9.38
C LYS A 125 -13.19 9.55 7.94
N TYR A 126 -12.64 8.42 7.52
CA TYR A 126 -12.25 8.19 6.13
C TYR A 126 -13.39 7.69 5.25
N LYS A 127 -14.49 7.20 5.85
CA LYS A 127 -15.63 6.67 5.11
C LYS A 127 -16.28 7.77 4.29
N ASP A 128 -16.62 7.45 3.04
CA ASP A 128 -17.26 8.35 2.07
C ASP A 128 -16.45 9.63 1.75
N VAL A 129 -15.17 9.70 2.14
CA VAL A 129 -14.29 10.82 1.81
C VAL A 129 -13.62 10.55 0.48
N GLU A 130 -14.00 11.31 -0.54
CA GLU A 130 -13.37 11.25 -1.85
C GLU A 130 -11.95 11.84 -1.80
N LEU A 131 -10.99 11.07 -2.30
CA LEU A 131 -9.58 11.39 -2.35
C LEU A 131 -9.10 11.47 -3.79
N ARG A 132 -8.11 12.34 -4.01
CA ARG A 132 -7.17 12.22 -5.12
C ARG A 132 -6.01 11.36 -4.63
N VAL A 133 -5.87 10.15 -5.16
CA VAL A 133 -4.88 9.17 -4.70
C VAL A 133 -3.85 8.96 -5.79
N LYS A 134 -2.59 8.85 -5.39
CA LYS A 134 -1.51 8.41 -6.25
C LYS A 134 -1.35 6.89 -6.16
N VAL A 135 -1.51 6.21 -7.28
CA VAL A 135 -1.30 4.77 -7.45
C VAL A 135 -0.21 4.58 -8.50
N VAL A 136 0.74 3.71 -8.21
CA VAL A 136 1.87 3.34 -9.06
C VAL A 136 1.91 1.83 -9.21
N LEU A 137 2.76 1.31 -10.09
CA LEU A 137 2.99 -0.12 -10.22
C LEU A 137 4.17 -0.56 -9.35
N ASP A 138 4.04 -1.73 -8.74
CA ASP A 138 5.13 -2.38 -8.04
C ASP A 138 6.08 -3.08 -9.03
N LYS A 139 7.05 -3.82 -8.48
CA LYS A 139 8.02 -4.61 -9.28
C LYS A 139 7.35 -5.70 -10.12
N ASN A 140 6.15 -6.14 -9.74
CA ASN A 140 5.38 -7.22 -10.34
C ASN A 140 4.25 -6.69 -11.24
N ASP A 141 4.25 -5.40 -11.60
CA ASP A 141 3.22 -4.76 -12.43
C ASP A 141 1.81 -4.69 -11.78
N PHE A 142 1.73 -4.73 -10.44
CA PHE A 142 0.45 -4.52 -9.73
C PHE A 142 0.28 -3.11 -9.17
N PRO A 143 -0.96 -2.59 -9.12
CA PRO A 143 -1.24 -1.29 -8.55
C PRO A 143 -1.01 -1.28 -7.03
N THR A 144 -0.24 -0.30 -6.59
CA THR A 144 0.17 -0.10 -5.20
C THR A 144 0.22 1.39 -4.88
N LEU A 145 0.20 1.73 -3.59
CA LEU A 145 0.53 3.07 -3.13
C LEU A 145 2.06 3.28 -3.04
N PRO A 146 2.56 4.51 -3.21
CA PRO A 146 3.97 4.82 -3.01
C PRO A 146 4.46 4.60 -1.58
N ASN A 147 5.76 4.32 -1.44
CA ASN A 147 6.47 4.20 -0.15
C ASN A 147 6.81 5.57 0.49
N TYR A 148 6.24 6.67 0.00
CA TYR A 148 6.59 8.02 0.40
C TYR A 148 5.40 8.96 0.27
N ALA A 149 5.33 9.94 1.16
CA ALA A 149 4.29 10.96 1.14
C ALA A 149 4.60 12.08 0.13
N PRO A 150 3.56 12.79 -0.36
CA PRO A 150 2.13 12.48 -0.17
C PRO A 150 1.68 11.30 -1.05
N ILE A 151 0.86 10.42 -0.47
CA ILE A 151 0.20 9.31 -1.16
C ILE A 151 -1.21 9.68 -1.64
N PHE A 152 -1.89 10.60 -0.92
CA PHE A 152 -3.17 11.16 -1.33
C PHE A 152 -3.43 12.55 -0.73
N GLU A 153 -4.44 13.21 -1.29
CA GLU A 153 -5.04 14.44 -0.79
C GLU A 153 -6.57 14.39 -0.95
N LEU A 154 -7.30 15.31 -0.31
CA LEU A 154 -8.74 15.41 -0.51
C LEU A 154 -9.05 15.78 -1.97
N ALA A 155 -10.08 15.19 -2.56
CA ALA A 155 -10.48 15.52 -3.94
C ALA A 155 -10.84 17.01 -4.11
N SER A 156 -11.25 17.68 -3.02
CA SER A 156 -11.54 19.11 -2.96
C SER A 156 -10.32 20.03 -3.14
N VAL A 157 -9.09 19.51 -3.05
CA VAL A 157 -7.87 20.29 -3.29
C VAL A 157 -7.80 20.67 -4.78
N PRO A 158 -7.78 21.97 -5.12
CA PRO A 158 -7.67 22.41 -6.51
C PRO A 158 -6.42 21.83 -7.19
N GLN A 159 -6.52 21.48 -8.47
CA GLN A 159 -5.41 20.82 -9.19
C GLN A 159 -4.12 21.65 -9.19
N GLY A 160 -4.22 22.99 -9.26
CA GLY A 160 -3.07 23.90 -9.21
C GLY A 160 -2.36 23.94 -7.84
N GLU A 161 -3.01 23.48 -6.77
CA GLU A 161 -2.47 23.43 -5.41
C GLU A 161 -2.03 22.01 -5.02
N SER A 162 -2.25 21.03 -5.90
CA SER A 162 -1.92 19.63 -5.65
C SER A 162 -0.43 19.45 -5.39
N LYS A 163 -0.13 18.69 -4.33
CA LYS A 163 1.25 18.29 -4.01
C LYS A 163 1.58 16.90 -4.55
N LEU A 164 0.61 16.20 -5.11
CA LEU A 164 0.80 14.90 -5.74
C LEU A 164 1.52 15.08 -7.07
N LYS A 165 2.60 14.32 -7.27
CA LYS A 165 3.38 14.31 -8.50
C LYS A 165 3.88 12.91 -8.78
N ILE A 166 3.96 12.53 -10.05
CA ILE A 166 4.69 11.34 -10.48
C ILE A 166 6.18 11.67 -10.43
N ALA A 167 6.93 10.93 -9.63
CA ALA A 167 8.39 11.03 -9.56
C ALA A 167 9.02 10.23 -10.70
N SER A 168 10.28 10.55 -11.03
CA SER A 168 11.01 9.88 -12.12
C SER A 168 11.21 8.37 -11.91
N PHE A 169 11.15 7.92 -10.66
CA PHE A 169 11.30 6.52 -10.27
C PHE A 169 9.95 5.80 -10.06
N ASP A 170 8.83 6.47 -10.28
CA ASP A 170 7.52 5.80 -10.25
C ASP A 170 7.28 5.06 -11.55
N LYS A 171 6.78 3.84 -11.43
CA LYS A 171 6.32 3.04 -12.57
C LYS A 171 4.83 3.29 -12.76
N VAL A 172 4.43 3.80 -13.92
CA VAL A 172 3.03 4.11 -14.27
C VAL A 172 2.61 3.53 -15.63
N GLU A 173 3.47 2.69 -16.21
CA GLU A 173 3.21 1.96 -17.44
C GLU A 173 3.66 0.51 -17.21
N SER A 174 2.76 -0.43 -17.48
CA SER A 174 3.05 -1.85 -17.38
C SER A 174 4.00 -2.28 -18.49
N THR A 175 4.88 -3.24 -18.19
CA THR A 175 5.75 -3.85 -19.20
C THR A 175 5.07 -5.00 -19.96
N GLY A 176 3.78 -5.26 -19.71
CA GLY A 176 3.02 -6.34 -20.34
C GLY A 176 3.08 -7.67 -19.57
N ARG A 177 3.57 -7.68 -18.33
CA ARG A 177 3.52 -8.82 -17.41
C ARG A 177 2.48 -8.58 -16.31
N ALA A 178 1.20 -8.42 -16.66
CA ALA A 178 0.16 -8.50 -15.63
C ALA A 178 0.10 -9.97 -15.17
N SER A 179 0.70 -10.28 -14.01
CA SER A 179 0.55 -11.60 -13.39
C SER A 179 -0.92 -11.79 -12.99
N THR A 180 -1.44 -13.01 -13.13
CA THR A 180 -2.82 -13.37 -12.72
C THR A 180 -2.94 -13.69 -11.23
N VAL A 181 -1.92 -13.35 -10.43
CA VAL A 181 -1.78 -13.73 -9.01
C VAL A 181 -1.64 -12.46 -8.18
N GLU A 182 -2.54 -12.23 -7.21
CA GLU A 182 -2.52 -11.04 -6.36
C GLU A 182 -1.13 -10.70 -5.77
N PRO A 183 -0.77 -9.42 -5.67
CA PRO A 183 0.50 -8.99 -5.08
C PRO A 183 0.40 -9.07 -3.55
N ASP A 184 0.79 -10.22 -2.99
CA ASP A 184 1.27 -10.47 -1.62
C ASP A 184 1.06 -11.94 -1.21
N SER A 185 0.96 -12.88 -2.16
CA SER A 185 1.36 -14.26 -1.89
C SER A 185 2.88 -14.28 -1.67
N PHE A 186 3.27 -13.98 -0.45
CA PHE A 186 4.64 -13.99 0.04
C PHE A 186 5.22 -15.39 -0.22
N ASP A 187 6.16 -15.51 -1.17
CA ASP A 187 7.04 -16.67 -1.20
C ASP A 187 7.95 -16.55 0.03
N GLU A 188 7.87 -17.52 0.94
CA GLU A 188 8.28 -17.48 2.35
C GLU A 188 9.78 -17.18 2.60
N GLY A 189 10.56 -16.89 1.55
CA GLY A 189 12.01 -16.65 1.60
C GLY A 189 12.52 -15.25 1.26
N HIS A 190 11.72 -14.30 0.76
CA HIS A 190 12.28 -13.03 0.25
C HIS A 190 11.47 -11.77 0.59
N ASN A 191 12.03 -10.94 1.50
CA ASN A 191 11.50 -9.62 1.84
C ASN A 191 11.62 -8.65 0.64
N PRO A 192 10.53 -8.07 0.11
CA PRO A 192 10.50 -7.50 -1.24
C PRO A 192 10.96 -6.05 -1.36
N LEU A 193 11.65 -5.49 -0.37
CA LEU A 193 11.84 -4.04 -0.31
C LEU A 193 12.67 -3.45 -1.47
N TRP A 194 13.67 -4.14 -2.04
CA TRP A 194 14.35 -3.72 -3.27
C TRP A 194 14.99 -4.94 -3.96
N GLY A 195 14.96 -5.00 -5.29
CA GLY A 195 15.50 -6.12 -6.08
C GLY A 195 17.00 -6.31 -5.89
N THR A 196 17.40 -7.51 -5.49
CA THR A 196 18.79 -7.97 -5.63
C THR A 196 18.95 -8.56 -7.03
N GLU A 197 19.50 -7.78 -7.96
CA GLU A 197 20.33 -8.39 -9.01
C GLU A 197 21.78 -8.26 -8.57
N SER A 198 22.20 -9.28 -7.80
CA SER A 198 23.58 -9.70 -7.75
C SER A 198 23.77 -10.64 -8.93
N SER A 199 24.41 -10.18 -10.00
CA SER A 199 24.85 -11.04 -11.10
C SER A 199 26.36 -10.93 -11.26
N THR A 200 27.07 -11.66 -10.42
CA THR A 200 28.23 -12.46 -10.84
C THR A 200 27.67 -13.85 -11.20
N ILE A 201 28.03 -14.51 -12.30
CA ILE A 201 29.35 -15.07 -12.60
C ILE A 201 29.48 -15.36 -14.12
N SER A 202 30.64 -15.00 -14.65
CA SER A 202 31.51 -15.62 -15.66
C SER A 202 30.98 -16.44 -16.85
N SER A 203 31.55 -16.13 -18.01
CA SER A 203 32.34 -17.08 -18.81
C SER A 203 33.62 -16.39 -19.29
#